data_AF-A0A1V5Y1D2-F1
#
_entry.id   AF-A0A1V5Y1D2-F1
#
_cell.length_a   1.000
_cell.length_b   1.000
_cell.length_c   1.000
_cell.angle_alpha   90.00
_cell.angle_beta   90.00
_cell.angle_gamma   90.00
#
_symmetry.space_group_name_H-M   'P 1'
#
loop_
_entity.id
_entity.type
_entity.pdbx_description
1 polymer ?
#
loop_
_entity_poly.entity_id
_entity_poly.type
_entity_poly.pdbx_seq_one_letter_code
_entity_poly.pdbx_strand_id
1 'polypeptide(L)' 'MFRPEIKVLDCSIRDGGLINQWQFTDEFVRETYRALCEAGLDYIESG' A
#
# COMPACT_ATOMS: atom_id res chain seq x y z
N MET A 1 -17.45 -2.97 14.53
CA MET A 1 -16.64 -3.49 15.67
C MET A 1 -15.18 -3.51 15.21
N PHE A 2 -14.28 -2.85 15.95
CA PHE A 2 -12.84 -2.91 15.69
C PHE A 2 -12.26 -4.21 16.25
N ARG A 3 -11.35 -4.87 15.51
CA ARG A 3 -10.72 -6.16 15.89
C ARG A 3 -9.19 -6.02 15.80
N PRO A 4 -8.48 -5.81 16.92
CA PRO A 4 -7.06 -5.48 16.90
C PRO A 4 -6.17 -6.65 16.45
N GLU A 5 -6.63 -7.89 16.57
CA GLU A 5 -5.93 -9.08 16.05
C GLU A 5 -5.97 -9.21 14.52
N ILE A 6 -6.79 -8.43 13.81
CA ILE A 6 -6.77 -8.42 12.34
C ILE A 6 -5.60 -7.58 11.87
N LYS A 7 -4.74 -8.18 11.06
CA LYS A 7 -3.67 -7.48 10.37
C LYS A 7 -4.07 -7.17 8.93
N VAL A 8 -3.78 -5.97 8.47
CA VAL A 8 -4.09 -5.49 7.13
C VAL A 8 -2.82 -5.42 6.29
N LEU A 9 -2.87 -6.07 5.12
CA LEU A 9 -1.86 -5.97 4.08
C LEU A 9 -2.41 -5.08 2.96
N ASP A 10 -1.74 -3.97 2.67
CA ASP A 10 -1.96 -3.24 1.43
C ASP A 10 -1.14 -3.85 0.30
N CYS A 11 -1.81 -4.15 -0.81
CA CYS A 11 -1.18 -4.65 -2.04
C CYS A 11 -1.36 -3.67 -3.22
N SER A 12 -1.70 -2.41 -2.95
CA SER A 12 -2.13 -1.46 -3.96
C SER A 12 -1.03 -1.15 -4.98
N ILE A 13 0.22 -0.96 -4.54
CA ILE A 13 1.34 -0.67 -5.44
C ILE A 13 1.74 -1.91 -6.24
N ARG A 14 1.83 -3.10 -5.61
CA ARG A 14 2.23 -4.33 -6.31
C ARG A 14 1.16 -4.80 -7.28
N ASP A 15 -0.06 -5.01 -6.79
CA ASP A 15 -1.16 -5.55 -7.60
C ASP A 15 -1.67 -4.52 -8.61
N GLY A 16 -1.76 -3.25 -8.19
CA GLY A 16 -2.00 -2.14 -9.11
C GLY A 16 -0.90 -2.01 -10.16
N GLY A 17 0.35 -2.34 -9.84
CA GLY A 17 1.48 -2.38 -10.78
C GLY A 17 1.28 -3.37 -11.92
N LEU A 18 0.74 -4.56 -11.62
CA LEU A 18 0.41 -5.58 -12.63
C LEU A 18 -0.63 -5.05 -13.64
N ILE A 19 -1.62 -4.30 -13.17
CA ILE A 19 -2.68 -3.73 -14.03
C ILE A 19 -2.20 -2.47 -14.76
N ASN A 20 -1.43 -1.62 -14.09
CA ASN A 20 -0.95 -0.33 -14.59
C ASN A 20 0.40 -0.41 -15.32
N GLN A 21 0.90 -1.62 -15.61
CA GLN A 21 2.22 -1.84 -16.22
C GLN A 21 3.36 -1.08 -15.51
N TRP A 22 3.31 -1.02 -14.18
CA TRP A 22 4.26 -0.30 -13.32
C TRP A 22 4.44 1.19 -13.65
N GLN A 23 3.48 1.82 -14.33
CA GLN A 23 3.52 3.23 -14.69
C GLN A 23 3.06 4.14 -13.54
N PHE A 24 3.66 3.98 -12.37
CA PHE A 24 3.52 4.92 -11.26
C PHE A 24 4.69 5.90 -11.26
N THR A 25 4.42 7.14 -10.87
CA THR A 25 5.52 8.06 -10.57
C THR A 25 6.12 7.71 -9.21
N ASP A 26 7.42 7.95 -9.03
CA ASP A 26 8.09 7.78 -7.74
C ASP A 26 7.42 8.62 -6.64
N GLU A 27 6.87 9.78 -6.99
CA GLU A 27 6.10 10.62 -6.08
C GLU A 27 4.82 9.92 -5.63
N PHE A 28 4.04 9.36 -6.55
CA PHE A 28 2.84 8.61 -6.21
C PHE A 28 3.15 7.46 -5.25
N VAL A 29 4.15 6.63 -5.59
CA VAL A 29 4.56 5.50 -4.74
C VAL A 29 4.98 5.98 -3.34
N ARG A 30 5.75 7.07 -3.26
CA ARG A 30 6.23 7.64 -1.99
C ARG A 30 5.10 8.19 -1.14
N GLU A 31 4.17 8.94 -1.71
CA GLU A 31 3.06 9.52 -0.97
C GLU A 31 2.04 8.44 -0.56
N THR A 32 1.80 7.42 -1.39
CA THR A 32 1.01 6.25 -0.99
C THR A 32 1.65 5.55 0.20
N TYR A 33 2.95 5.27 0.17
CA TYR A 33 3.66 4.66 1.30
C TYR A 33 3.51 5.49 2.58
N ARG A 34 3.72 6.81 2.53
CA ARG A 34 3.57 7.71 3.68
C ARG A 34 2.16 7.67 4.25
N ALA A 35 1.14 7.75 3.38
CA ALA A 35 -0.25 7.70 3.80
C ALA A 35 -0.61 6.37 4.48
N LEU A 36 -0.11 5.24 3.98
CA LEU A 36 -0.32 3.92 4.60
C LEU A 36 0.37 3.79 5.95
N CYS A 37 1.57 4.37 6.11
CA CYS A 37 2.25 4.45 7.40
C CYS A 37 1.46 5.31 8.41
N GLU A 38 0.96 6.48 7.99
CA GLU A 38 0.14 7.35 8.84
C GLU A 38 -1.20 6.69 9.23
N ALA A 39 -1.76 5.88 8.34
CA ALA A 39 -2.98 5.09 8.60
C ALA A 39 -2.74 3.89 9.53
N GLY A 40 -1.48 3.57 9.86
CA GLY A 40 -1.14 2.50 10.81
C GLY A 40 -1.35 1.09 10.25
N LEU A 41 -1.15 0.89 8.95
CA LEU A 41 -1.24 -0.45 8.35
C LEU A 41 -0.13 -1.38 8.85
N ASP A 42 -0.44 -2.67 8.96
CA ASP A 42 0.50 -3.68 9.44
C ASP A 42 1.56 -4.03 8.40
N TYR A 43 1.17 -4.13 7.13
CA TYR A 43 2.05 -4.57 6.04
C TYR A 43 1.74 -3.83 4.73
N ILE A 44 2.79 -3.63 3.94
CA ILE A 44 2.71 -3.06 2.60
C ILE A 44 3.48 -3.99 1.65
N GLU A 45 2.82 -4.43 0.59
CA GLU A 45 3.44 -5.16 -0.52
C GLU A 45 3.86 -4.16 -1.60
N SER A 46 5.17 -4.13 -1.90
CA SER A 46 5.76 -3.28 -2.94
C SER A 46 6.60 -4.14 -3.87
N GLY A 47 6.42 -3.94 -5.18
CA GLY A 47 7.11 -4.66 -6.26
C GLY A 47 6.64 -4.24 -7.63
#